data_AF-A0A7S2AT84-F1
#
_entry.id   AF-A0A7S2AT84-F1
#
_cell.length_a   1.000
_cell.length_b   1.000
_cell.length_c   1.000
_cell.angle_alpha   90.00
_cell.angle_beta   90.00
_cell.angle_gamma   90.00
#
_symmetry.space_group_name_H-M   'P 1'
#
loop_
_entity.id
_entity.type
_entity.pdbx_description
1 polymer ?
#
loop_
_entity_poly.entity_id
_entity_poly.type
_entity_poly.pdbx_seq_one_letter_code
_entity_poly.pdbx_strand_id
1 'polypeptide(L)'
;ITDSVICRQSQKLLGIASIGWGGGQCLSADATCEQITGRSICEGSKELLGLKCVGWGGRSCLSRGSALNFIRDPELCKNSLMVVGTSSSGWSGSHCMSAEEGCTGITNKRICKNSQALLGLSCGAWSNELGCLEHHTLHH
;
A
#
# COMPACT_ATOMS: atom_id res chain seq x y z
N ILE A 1 8.41 -18.12 -10.11
CA ILE A 1 9.27 -18.95 -9.23
C ILE A 1 9.08 -18.48 -7.80
N THR A 2 8.59 -19.34 -6.91
CA THR A 2 8.26 -19.01 -5.49
C THR A 2 9.25 -19.59 -4.48
N ASP A 3 10.31 -20.24 -4.93
CA ASP A 3 11.41 -20.69 -4.10
C ASP A 3 12.62 -19.76 -4.28
N SER A 4 13.16 -19.25 -3.18
CA SER A 4 14.27 -18.28 -3.21
C SER A 4 15.59 -18.89 -3.68
N VAL A 5 15.83 -20.18 -3.42
CA VAL A 5 17.03 -20.91 -3.85
C VAL A 5 16.98 -21.12 -5.35
N ILE A 6 15.84 -21.58 -5.88
CA ILE A 6 15.60 -21.73 -7.32
C ILE A 6 15.71 -20.37 -8.01
N CYS A 7 15.15 -19.31 -7.41
CA CYS A 7 15.21 -17.96 -7.98
C CYS A 7 16.65 -17.49 -8.22
N ARG A 8 17.56 -17.68 -7.26
CA ARG A 8 18.97 -17.30 -7.41
C ARG A 8 19.68 -18.02 -8.56
N GLN A 9 19.17 -19.17 -8.98
CA GLN A 9 19.73 -19.97 -10.07
C GLN A 9 18.77 -20.07 -11.26
N SER A 10 17.76 -19.19 -11.36
CA SER A 10 16.67 -19.32 -12.33
C SER A 10 17.16 -19.38 -13.78
N GLN A 11 18.16 -18.56 -14.10
CA GLN A 11 18.75 -18.55 -15.44
C GLN A 11 19.44 -19.87 -15.77
N LYS A 12 20.15 -20.45 -14.81
CA LYS A 12 20.90 -21.70 -15.01
C LYS A 12 19.99 -22.92 -15.03
N LEU A 13 19.01 -22.98 -14.12
CA LEU A 13 18.15 -24.14 -13.94
C LEU A 13 16.97 -24.16 -14.92
N LEU A 14 16.43 -23.00 -15.26
CA LEU A 14 15.16 -22.86 -15.98
C LEU A 14 15.25 -22.00 -17.24
N GLY A 15 16.40 -21.35 -17.51
CA GLY A 15 16.54 -20.42 -18.63
C GLY A 15 15.73 -19.12 -18.47
N ILE A 16 15.24 -18.83 -17.26
CA ILE A 16 14.42 -17.66 -16.97
C ILE A 16 15.28 -16.56 -16.34
N ALA A 17 15.38 -15.42 -17.03
CA ALA A 17 16.05 -14.25 -16.50
C ALA A 17 15.27 -13.65 -15.33
N SER A 18 15.98 -13.26 -14.29
CA SER A 18 15.43 -12.59 -13.11
C SER A 18 16.40 -11.55 -12.58
N ILE A 19 15.86 -10.47 -12.02
CA ILE A 19 16.64 -9.47 -11.28
C ILE A 19 16.87 -9.83 -9.82
N GLY A 20 16.23 -10.90 -9.32
CA GLY A 20 16.42 -11.39 -7.96
C GLY A 20 15.11 -11.76 -7.25
N TRP A 21 15.26 -12.12 -5.97
CA TRP A 21 14.15 -12.52 -5.11
C TRP A 21 13.47 -11.28 -4.50
N GLY A 22 12.15 -11.16 -4.65
CA GLY A 22 11.35 -10.06 -4.13
C GLY A 22 10.75 -10.29 -2.74
N GLY A 23 10.92 -11.48 -2.14
CA GLY A 23 10.36 -11.82 -0.83
C GLY A 23 9.32 -12.93 -0.87
N GLY A 24 8.50 -12.98 -1.92
CA GLY A 24 7.55 -14.07 -2.17
C GLY A 24 7.67 -14.70 -3.56
N GLN A 25 8.36 -14.03 -4.48
CA GLN A 25 8.59 -14.53 -5.83
C GLN A 25 9.86 -13.95 -6.43
N CYS A 26 10.35 -14.62 -7.47
CA CYS A 26 11.42 -14.15 -8.33
C CYS A 26 10.90 -13.04 -9.25
N LEU A 27 11.65 -11.94 -9.35
CA LEU A 27 11.25 -10.73 -10.07
C LEU A 27 11.85 -10.72 -11.48
N SER A 28 11.04 -10.29 -12.45
CA SER A 28 11.46 -10.07 -13.84
C SER A 28 12.13 -8.70 -14.01
N ALA A 29 12.66 -8.42 -15.21
CA ALA A 29 13.37 -7.17 -15.52
C ALA A 29 12.47 -5.92 -15.48
N ASP A 30 11.17 -6.10 -15.70
CA ASP A 30 10.13 -5.06 -15.65
C ASP A 30 9.47 -4.94 -14.26
N ALA A 31 10.04 -5.59 -13.24
CA ALA A 31 9.43 -5.61 -11.93
C ALA A 31 9.36 -4.22 -11.27
N THR A 32 8.28 -3.98 -10.52
CA THR A 32 8.05 -2.73 -9.78
C THR A 32 8.32 -2.91 -8.29
N CYS A 33 8.45 -1.80 -7.57
CA CYS A 33 8.65 -1.81 -6.11
C CYS A 33 7.52 -2.54 -5.38
N GLU A 34 6.29 -2.40 -5.84
CA GLU A 34 5.09 -3.00 -5.22
C GLU A 34 5.12 -4.54 -5.25
N GLN A 35 5.94 -5.14 -6.13
CA GLN A 35 6.13 -6.58 -6.18
C GLN A 35 7.18 -7.09 -5.17
N ILE A 36 7.94 -6.20 -4.53
CA ILE A 36 8.83 -6.54 -3.42
C ILE A 36 8.02 -6.64 -2.14
N THR A 37 7.84 -7.85 -1.62
CA THR A 37 7.09 -8.16 -0.40
C THR A 37 7.99 -8.49 0.80
N GLY A 38 9.32 -8.52 0.62
CA GLY A 38 10.28 -8.64 1.71
C GLY A 38 10.77 -7.27 2.18
N ARG A 39 10.57 -6.93 3.46
CA ARG A 39 10.99 -5.63 4.02
C ARG A 39 12.49 -5.36 3.86
N SER A 40 13.34 -6.32 4.22
CA SER A 40 14.80 -6.16 4.08
C SER A 40 15.25 -6.02 2.63
N ILE A 41 14.52 -6.66 1.70
CA ILE A 41 14.77 -6.55 0.26
C ILE A 41 14.35 -5.17 -0.24
N CYS A 42 13.24 -4.63 0.26
CA CYS A 42 12.80 -3.27 -0.03
C CYS A 42 13.82 -2.23 0.48
N GLU A 43 14.35 -2.40 1.69
CA GLU A 43 15.36 -1.52 2.27
C GLU A 43 16.67 -1.52 1.45
N GLY A 44 17.01 -2.63 0.81
CA GLY A 44 18.16 -2.76 -0.11
C GLY A 44 17.78 -2.82 -1.59
N SER A 45 16.61 -2.30 -2.01
CA SER A 45 16.05 -2.57 -3.35
C SER A 45 16.97 -2.09 -4.47
N LYS A 46 17.70 -1.00 -4.23
CA LYS A 46 18.59 -0.40 -5.22
C LYS A 46 19.83 -1.26 -5.42
N GLU A 47 20.44 -1.74 -4.34
CA GLU A 47 21.66 -2.53 -4.37
C GLU A 47 21.39 -3.98 -4.77
N LEU A 48 20.28 -4.56 -4.31
CA LEU A 48 19.94 -5.97 -4.52
C LEU A 48 19.25 -6.23 -5.85
N LEU A 49 18.41 -5.29 -6.31
CA LEU A 49 17.51 -5.50 -7.46
C LEU A 49 17.63 -4.39 -8.52
N GLY A 50 18.41 -3.33 -8.27
CA GLY A 50 18.49 -2.17 -9.17
C GLY A 50 17.25 -1.27 -9.16
N LEU A 51 16.31 -1.49 -8.23
CA LEU A 51 15.04 -0.76 -8.16
C LEU A 51 15.11 0.44 -7.21
N LYS A 52 14.70 1.62 -7.69
CA LYS A 52 14.67 2.86 -6.90
C LYS A 52 13.35 3.02 -6.16
N CYS A 53 13.18 2.28 -5.08
CA CYS A 53 12.02 2.37 -4.22
C CYS A 53 12.15 3.49 -3.18
N VAL A 54 11.02 3.98 -2.66
CA VAL A 54 10.97 5.10 -1.70
C VAL A 54 10.81 4.65 -0.24
N GLY A 55 10.50 3.37 -0.02
CA GLY A 55 10.44 2.80 1.33
C GLY A 55 9.40 1.69 1.46
N TRP A 56 9.24 1.18 2.68
CA TRP A 56 8.32 0.09 2.99
C TRP A 56 6.91 0.61 3.30
N GLY A 57 5.91 0.13 2.56
CA GLY A 57 4.50 0.49 2.76
C GLY A 57 3.78 -0.33 3.82
N GLY A 58 4.40 -1.38 4.37
CA GLY A 58 3.81 -2.25 5.39
C GLY A 58 3.52 -3.67 4.89
N ARG A 59 3.31 -3.85 3.59
CA ARG A 59 3.14 -5.16 2.93
C ARG A 59 3.99 -5.34 1.67
N SER A 60 4.30 -4.24 1.03
CA SER A 60 5.15 -4.17 -0.15
C SER A 60 6.01 -2.91 -0.08
N CYS A 61 7.03 -2.87 -0.93
CA CYS A 61 7.79 -1.65 -1.14
C CYS A 61 6.97 -0.63 -1.93
N LEU A 62 7.28 0.64 -1.73
CA LEU A 62 6.64 1.76 -2.40
C LEU A 62 7.58 2.35 -3.44
N SER A 63 7.02 2.88 -4.52
CA SER A 63 7.64 3.75 -5.49
C SER A 63 7.09 5.18 -5.37
N ARG A 64 7.71 6.14 -6.08
CA ARG A 64 7.06 7.43 -6.32
C ARG A 64 5.81 7.20 -7.15
N GLY A 65 4.69 7.76 -6.72
CA GLY A 65 3.39 7.60 -7.37
C GLY A 65 2.61 6.36 -6.93
N SER A 66 3.12 5.56 -5.98
CA SER A 66 2.33 4.44 -5.43
C SER A 66 0.99 4.92 -4.89
N ALA A 67 -0.05 4.11 -5.11
CA ALA A 67 -1.36 4.34 -4.54
C ALA A 67 -1.31 4.40 -3.01
N LEU A 68 -2.05 5.33 -2.42
CA LEU A 68 -2.03 5.60 -0.98
C LEU A 68 -2.47 4.39 -0.15
N ASN A 69 -3.37 3.56 -0.67
CA ASN A 69 -3.84 2.34 -0.01
C ASN A 69 -2.75 1.26 0.20
N PHE A 70 -1.56 1.41 -0.40
CA PHE A 70 -0.39 0.61 -0.09
C PHE A 70 0.33 1.04 1.19
N ILE A 71 0.10 2.27 1.67
CA ILE A 71 0.66 2.78 2.93
C ILE A 71 -0.19 2.27 4.10
N ARG A 72 0.40 1.42 4.95
CA ARG A 72 -0.20 0.80 6.12
C ARG A 72 0.35 1.34 7.45
N ASP A 73 1.17 2.38 7.38
CA ASP A 73 1.71 3.09 8.53
C ASP A 73 1.06 4.49 8.63
N PRO A 74 0.40 4.82 9.76
CA PRO A 74 -0.24 6.13 9.94
C PRO A 74 0.72 7.32 9.89
N GLU A 75 1.97 7.17 10.34
CA GLU A 75 2.96 8.26 10.31
C GLU A 75 3.49 8.49 8.89
N LEU A 76 3.69 7.42 8.10
CA LEU A 76 3.95 7.55 6.67
C LEU A 76 2.76 8.20 5.95
N CYS A 77 1.54 7.87 6.35
CA CYS A 77 0.33 8.43 5.74
C CYS A 77 0.24 9.96 5.90
N LYS A 78 0.59 10.49 7.09
CA LYS A 78 0.68 11.94 7.34
C LYS A 78 1.69 12.63 6.41
N ASN A 79 2.73 11.90 6.01
CA ASN A 79 3.81 12.40 5.16
C ASN A 79 3.73 11.87 3.72
N SER A 80 2.55 11.42 3.26
CA SER A 80 2.41 10.72 1.98
C SER A 80 2.86 11.55 0.78
N LEU A 81 2.65 12.87 0.81
CA LEU A 81 3.14 13.78 -0.23
C LEU A 81 4.66 13.71 -0.36
N MET A 82 5.39 13.66 0.76
CA MET A 82 6.84 13.56 0.77
C MET A 82 7.33 12.18 0.37
N VAL A 83 6.64 11.13 0.83
CA VAL A 83 7.04 9.72 0.61
C VAL A 83 6.74 9.29 -0.82
N VAL A 84 5.47 9.32 -1.24
CA VAL A 84 5.04 8.81 -2.55
C VAL A 84 4.71 9.92 -3.54
N GLY A 85 4.63 11.19 -3.13
CA GLY A 85 4.31 12.28 -4.06
C GLY A 85 2.81 12.60 -4.18
N THR A 86 1.97 12.01 -3.34
CA THR A 86 0.52 12.21 -3.35
C THR A 86 0.02 12.52 -1.94
N SER A 87 -0.74 13.59 -1.79
CA SER A 87 -1.37 13.96 -0.52
C SER A 87 -2.52 13.00 -0.20
N SER A 88 -2.61 12.57 1.06
CA SER A 88 -3.68 11.73 1.55
C SER A 88 -4.83 12.54 2.13
N SER A 89 -6.01 11.91 2.16
CA SER A 89 -7.17 12.42 2.90
C SER A 89 -7.13 12.05 4.39
N GLY A 90 -6.06 11.36 4.82
CA GLY A 90 -5.86 10.89 6.18
C GLY A 90 -5.93 9.37 6.30
N TRP A 91 -6.00 8.89 7.55
CA TRP A 91 -5.94 7.47 7.88
C TRP A 91 -7.34 6.86 7.98
N SER A 92 -7.61 5.78 7.23
CA SER A 92 -8.92 5.10 7.25
C SER A 92 -9.16 4.27 8.51
N GLY A 93 -8.10 3.94 9.24
CA GLY A 93 -8.09 2.89 10.25
C GLY A 93 -7.17 1.73 9.90
N SER A 94 -6.92 1.50 8.62
CA SER A 94 -6.08 0.37 8.15
C SER A 94 -5.15 0.70 6.98
N HIS A 95 -5.31 1.86 6.35
CA HIS A 95 -4.46 2.36 5.28
C HIS A 95 -4.62 3.87 5.12
N CYS A 96 -3.69 4.44 4.36
CA CYS A 96 -3.77 5.83 3.96
C CYS A 96 -4.79 6.01 2.83
N MET A 97 -5.71 6.96 2.99
CA MET A 97 -6.84 7.15 2.09
C MET A 97 -6.51 8.12 0.97
N SER A 98 -7.00 7.81 -0.23
CA SER A 98 -7.18 8.81 -1.29
C SER A 98 -8.48 9.60 -1.10
N ALA A 99 -8.63 10.70 -1.83
CA ALA A 99 -9.87 11.49 -1.83
C ALA A 99 -11.06 10.76 -2.47
N GLU A 100 -10.80 9.83 -3.38
CA GLU A 100 -11.83 9.11 -4.15
C GLU A 100 -12.56 8.05 -3.30
N GLU A 101 -11.97 7.62 -2.18
CA GLU A 101 -12.54 6.55 -1.35
C GLU A 101 -13.75 6.99 -0.49
N GLY A 102 -13.88 8.30 -0.24
CA GLY A 102 -15.00 8.86 0.53
C GLY A 102 -15.19 8.23 1.91
N CYS A 103 -16.43 8.15 2.39
CA CYS A 103 -16.74 7.52 3.67
C CYS A 103 -16.56 6.01 3.63
N THR A 104 -16.86 5.38 2.49
CA THR A 104 -16.77 3.92 2.32
C THR A 104 -15.37 3.36 2.52
N GLY A 105 -14.32 4.18 2.29
CA GLY A 105 -12.94 3.80 2.58
C GLY A 105 -12.59 3.74 4.07
N ILE A 106 -13.42 4.31 4.96
CA ILE A 106 -13.17 4.31 6.40
C ILE A 106 -13.45 2.91 6.98
N THR A 107 -12.40 2.30 7.52
CA THR A 107 -12.44 0.93 8.04
C THR A 107 -12.52 0.86 9.57
N ASN A 108 -12.58 2.01 10.24
CA ASN A 108 -12.64 2.08 11.69
C ASN A 108 -13.85 2.88 12.19
N LYS A 109 -14.66 2.26 13.06
CA LYS A 109 -15.87 2.86 13.64
C LYS A 109 -15.64 4.18 14.35
N ARG A 110 -14.53 4.34 15.08
CA ARG A 110 -14.23 5.60 15.78
C ARG A 110 -13.86 6.70 14.78
N ILE A 111 -13.15 6.36 13.72
CA ILE A 111 -12.82 7.31 12.66
C ILE A 111 -14.09 7.73 11.93
N CYS A 112 -14.97 6.78 11.58
CA CYS A 112 -16.27 7.06 10.94
C CYS A 112 -17.12 8.02 11.78
N LYS A 113 -17.25 7.76 13.08
CA LYS A 113 -18.00 8.64 14.00
C LYS A 113 -17.43 10.06 14.12
N ASN A 114 -16.15 10.25 13.78
CA ASN A 114 -15.46 11.53 13.87
C ASN A 114 -14.92 11.97 12.49
N SER A 115 -15.53 11.48 11.40
CA SER A 115 -14.99 11.64 10.03
C SER A 115 -14.85 13.11 9.64
N GLN A 116 -15.79 13.95 10.08
CA GLN A 116 -15.75 15.38 9.79
C GLN A 116 -14.53 16.05 10.44
N ALA A 117 -14.22 15.70 11.68
CA ALA A 117 -13.10 16.29 12.42
C ALA A 117 -11.74 15.71 12.00
N LEU A 118 -11.70 14.42 11.66
CA LEU A 118 -10.45 13.70 11.36
C LEU A 118 -10.07 13.73 9.89
N LEU A 119 -11.06 13.71 8.99
CA LEU A 119 -10.86 13.53 7.54
C LEU A 119 -11.59 14.59 6.70
N GLY A 120 -12.35 15.50 7.33
CA GLY A 120 -13.17 16.49 6.61
C GLY A 120 -14.38 15.89 5.87
N LEU A 121 -14.74 14.63 6.14
CA LEU A 121 -15.82 13.92 5.45
C LEU A 121 -17.12 13.95 6.25
N SER A 122 -18.22 14.34 5.61
CA SER A 122 -19.57 14.30 6.19
C SER A 122 -20.20 12.91 6.01
N CYS A 123 -19.76 11.94 6.82
CA CYS A 123 -20.27 10.57 6.76
C CYS A 123 -21.56 10.39 7.56
N GLY A 124 -22.33 9.35 7.21
CA GLY A 124 -23.49 8.92 7.95
C GLY A 124 -23.13 8.08 9.19
N ALA A 125 -23.82 6.95 9.36
CA ALA A 125 -23.61 6.06 10.50
C ALA A 125 -22.64 4.92 10.18
N TRP A 126 -22.12 4.29 11.23
CA TRP A 126 -21.39 3.03 11.11
C TRP A 126 -22.38 1.85 11.13
N SER A 127 -22.32 1.02 10.09
CA SER A 127 -22.94 -0.30 10.03
C SER A 127 -21.90 -1.38 10.35
N ASN A 128 -22.28 -2.40 11.12
CA ASN A 128 -21.42 -3.57 11.36
C ASN A 128 -21.27 -4.45 10.11
N GLU A 129 -22.19 -4.34 9.15
CA GLU A 129 -22.17 -5.10 7.89
C GLU A 129 -21.50 -4.31 6.76
N LEU A 130 -21.82 -3.02 6.64
CA LEU A 130 -21.42 -2.20 5.49
C LEU A 130 -20.27 -1.22 5.80
N GLY A 131 -19.84 -1.11 7.05
CA GLY A 131 -18.81 -0.15 7.46
C GLY A 131 -19.33 1.28 7.58
N CYS A 132 -18.50 2.26 7.22
CA CYS A 132 -18.89 3.67 7.31
C CYS A 132 -19.73 4.08 6.10
N LEU A 133 -20.96 4.51 6.36
CA LEU A 133 -21.93 4.86 5.32
C LEU A 133 -21.78 6.31 4.86
N GLU A 134 -22.12 6.55 3.59
CA GLU A 134 -22.32 7.91 3.09
C GLU A 134 -23.58 8.53 3.71
N HIS A 135 -23.59 9.85 3.89
CA HIS A 135 -24.72 10.54 4.52
C HIS A 135 -26.06 10.33 3.76
N HIS A 136 -26.00 10.15 2.44
CA HIS A 136 -27.19 9.99 1.59
C HIS A 136 -27.82 8.59 1.63
N THR A 137 -27.13 7.60 2.19
CA THR A 137 -27.65 6.21 2.27
C THR A 137 -28.65 5.95 3.40
N LEU A 138 -28.98 6.96 4.22
CA LEU A 138 -29.86 6.82 5.38
C LEU A 138 -31.35 7.18 5.11
N HIS A 139 -31.74 7.40 3.84
CA HIS A 139 -33.08 7.85 3.45
C HIS A 139 -33.95 6.82 2.72
N HIS A 140 -33.71 5.52 2.92
CA HIS A 140 -34.60 4.45 2.43
C HIS A 140 -35.19 3.63 3.57
#